data_AF-A0A7S2B5I6-F1
#
_entry.id   AF-A0A7S2B5I6-F1
#
_cell.length_a   1.000
_cell.length_b   1.000
_cell.length_c   1.000
_cell.angle_alpha   90.00
_cell.angle_beta   90.00
_cell.angle_gamma   90.00
#
_symmetry.space_group_name_H-M   'P 1'
#
loop_
_entity.id
_entity.type
_entity.pdbx_description
1 polymer ?
#
loop_
_entity_poly.entity_id
_entity_poly.type
_entity_poly.pdbx_seq_one_letter_code
_entity_poly.pdbx_strand_id
1 'polypeptide(L)'
;VMVGRMAWHRPWLMRHTDSVVYGGRDRCMTRREIIDEYVDYAENVQNTIGSSKCVADDIYGFPTSIVVRPLLGLFYGESGGRKFKMRLSAEWEGNKGKIGIR
;
A
#
# COMPACT_ATOMS: atom_id res chain seq x y z
N VAL A 1 -3.96 -16.60 -16.55
CA VAL A 1 -5.01 -16.46 -15.51
C VAL A 1 -4.97 -15.04 -14.99
N MET A 2 -6.13 -14.39 -14.76
CA MET A 2 -6.19 -13.03 -14.22
C MET A 2 -6.66 -13.06 -12.75
N VAL A 3 -5.93 -12.38 -11.87
CA VAL A 3 -6.28 -12.26 -10.45
C VAL A 3 -6.58 -10.81 -10.12
N GLY A 4 -7.86 -10.45 -10.05
CA GLY A 4 -8.31 -9.08 -9.77
C GLY A 4 -8.50 -8.81 -8.27
N ARG A 5 -9.73 -9.02 -7.78
CA ARG A 5 -10.14 -8.71 -6.39
C ARG A 5 -9.21 -9.29 -5.31
N MET A 6 -8.68 -10.49 -5.53
CA MET A 6 -7.81 -11.15 -4.56
C MET A 6 -6.45 -10.45 -4.43
N ALA A 7 -5.90 -9.90 -5.52
CA ALA A 7 -4.66 -9.12 -5.47
C ALA A 7 -4.87 -7.82 -4.67
N TRP A 8 -6.04 -7.20 -4.79
CA TRP A 8 -6.40 -6.00 -4.02
C TRP A 8 -6.57 -6.28 -2.52
N HIS A 9 -7.32 -7.32 -2.17
CA HIS A 9 -7.64 -7.62 -0.76
C HIS A 9 -6.53 -8.37 -0.03
N ARG A 10 -5.69 -9.12 -0.75
CA ARG A 10 -4.65 -10.00 -0.21
C ARG A 10 -3.37 -9.90 -1.03
N PRO A 11 -2.71 -8.73 -1.09
CA PRO A 11 -1.54 -8.51 -1.95
C PRO A 11 -0.39 -9.47 -1.64
N TRP A 12 -0.24 -9.89 -0.38
CA TRP A 12 0.81 -10.83 0.04
C TRP A 12 0.75 -12.21 -0.62
N LEU A 13 -0.40 -12.60 -1.19
CA LEU A 13 -0.54 -13.85 -1.93
C LEU A 13 0.45 -13.93 -3.12
N MET A 14 0.74 -12.79 -3.73
CA MET A 14 1.53 -12.70 -4.96
C MET A 14 3.05 -12.78 -4.75
N ARG A 15 3.51 -12.88 -3.51
CA ARG A 15 4.94 -12.78 -3.15
C ARG A 15 5.87 -13.79 -3.84
N HIS A 16 5.34 -14.92 -4.29
CA HIS A 16 6.08 -16.02 -4.92
C HIS A 16 5.75 -16.16 -6.40
N THR A 17 5.05 -15.19 -6.99
CA THR A 17 4.59 -15.31 -8.38
C THR A 17 5.79 -15.37 -9.32
N ASP A 18 6.83 -14.59 -9.04
CA ASP A 18 8.05 -14.54 -9.86
C ASP A 18 8.75 -15.90 -9.90
N SER A 19 8.89 -16.58 -8.75
CA SER A 19 9.50 -17.92 -8.69
C SER A 19 8.60 -19.02 -9.24
N VAL A 20 7.33 -19.06 -8.85
CA VAL A 20 6.41 -20.17 -9.16
C VAL A 20 5.90 -20.13 -10.59
N VAL A 21 5.62 -18.92 -11.14
CA VAL A 21 5.01 -18.77 -12.47
C VAL A 21 6.05 -18.49 -13.53
N TYR A 22 7.03 -17.64 -13.23
CA TYR A 22 8.00 -17.15 -14.22
C TYR A 22 9.38 -17.81 -14.10
N GLY A 23 9.60 -18.67 -13.10
CA GLY A 23 10.90 -19.34 -12.88
C GLY A 23 12.02 -18.38 -12.45
N GLY A 24 11.67 -17.17 -12.00
CA GLY A 24 12.60 -16.16 -11.52
C GLY A 24 13.10 -16.44 -10.10
N ARG A 25 13.97 -15.55 -9.59
CA ARG A 25 14.40 -15.60 -8.18
C ARG A 25 13.40 -14.82 -7.33
N ASP A 26 12.96 -15.42 -6.23
CA ASP A 26 12.22 -14.67 -5.22
C ASP A 26 13.14 -13.68 -4.52
N ARG A 27 12.64 -12.47 -4.31
CA ARG A 27 13.31 -11.45 -3.50
C ARG A 27 13.34 -11.83 -2.01
N CYS A 28 12.57 -12.83 -1.60
CA CYS A 28 12.46 -13.32 -0.21
C CYS A 28 12.20 -12.22 0.84
N MET A 29 11.59 -11.11 0.43
CA MET A 29 11.31 -9.99 1.31
C MET A 29 10.24 -10.33 2.34
N THR A 30 10.35 -9.69 3.50
CA THR A 30 9.36 -9.68 4.57
C THR A 30 8.30 -8.61 4.32
N ARG A 31 7.14 -8.74 4.98
CA ARG A 31 6.08 -7.72 4.90
C ARG A 31 6.54 -6.34 5.35
N ARG A 32 7.51 -6.27 6.27
CA ARG A 32 8.02 -4.99 6.80
C ARG A 32 8.93 -4.31 5.78
N GLU A 33 9.86 -5.03 5.18
CA GLU A 33 10.74 -4.49 4.14
C GLU A 33 9.93 -4.00 2.92
N ILE A 34 8.83 -4.69 2.56
CA ILE A 34 7.93 -4.20 1.51
C ILE A 34 7.26 -2.87 1.90
N ILE A 35 6.92 -2.67 3.18
CA ILE A 35 6.35 -1.40 3.63
C ILE A 35 7.39 -0.29 3.51
N ASP A 36 8.63 -0.56 3.89
CA ASP A 36 9.70 0.44 3.82
C ASP A 36 9.91 0.91 2.37
N GLU A 37 10.06 -0.02 1.41
CA GLU A 37 10.15 0.32 -0.03
C GLU A 37 8.88 1.03 -0.55
N TYR A 38 7.71 0.67 -0.01
CA TYR A 38 6.45 1.28 -0.42
C TYR A 38 6.28 2.70 0.11
N VAL A 39 6.83 3.01 1.28
CA VAL A 39 6.83 4.38 1.84
C VAL A 39 7.69 5.27 0.95
N ASP A 40 8.90 4.83 0.58
CA ASP A 40 9.76 5.59 -0.33
C ASP A 40 9.08 5.83 -1.69
N TYR A 41 8.42 4.80 -2.23
CA TYR A 41 7.61 4.92 -3.45
C TYR A 41 6.47 5.92 -3.29
N ALA A 42 5.72 5.82 -2.18
CA ALA A 42 4.59 6.69 -1.90
C ALA A 42 5.00 8.16 -1.84
N GLU A 43 6.07 8.46 -1.11
CA GLU A 43 6.61 9.81 -0.98
C GLU A 43 7.06 10.34 -2.35
N ASN A 44 7.78 9.54 -3.12
CA ASN A 44 8.22 9.94 -4.47
C ASN A 44 7.05 10.24 -5.41
N VAL A 45 6.02 9.39 -5.42
CA VAL A 45 4.81 9.60 -6.23
C VAL A 45 4.08 10.87 -5.81
N GLN A 46 3.95 11.11 -4.51
CA GLN A 46 3.31 12.31 -3.98
C GLN A 46 4.09 13.59 -4.26
N ASN A 47 5.42 13.52 -4.26
CA ASN A 47 6.27 14.64 -4.65
C ASN A 47 6.18 14.94 -6.15
N THR A 48 6.01 13.91 -6.99
CA THR A 48 5.97 14.06 -8.45
C THR A 48 4.61 14.52 -8.96
N ILE A 49 3.52 13.94 -8.45
CA ILE A 49 2.14 14.14 -8.95
C ILE A 49 1.37 15.14 -8.07
N GLY A 50 1.80 15.32 -6.82
CA GLY A 50 1.14 16.14 -5.82
C GLY A 50 0.17 15.33 -4.95
N SER A 51 0.15 15.64 -3.65
CA SER A 51 -0.72 15.00 -2.66
C SER A 51 -2.16 15.52 -2.65
N SER A 52 -2.46 16.53 -3.47
CA SER A 52 -3.74 17.25 -3.44
C SER A 52 -4.87 16.44 -4.05
N LYS A 53 -6.01 16.43 -3.37
CA LYS A 53 -7.28 15.89 -3.89
C LYS A 53 -7.88 16.92 -4.85
N CYS A 54 -7.26 17.12 -6.00
CA CYS A 54 -7.74 18.07 -7.00
C CYS A 54 -8.98 17.48 -7.68
N VAL A 55 -10.13 18.12 -7.47
CA VAL A 55 -11.43 17.76 -8.08
C VAL A 55 -11.96 18.93 -8.94
N ALA A 56 -11.22 20.04 -9.02
CA ALA A 56 -11.70 21.28 -9.64
C ALA A 56 -11.07 21.62 -11.01
N ASP A 57 -9.94 21.02 -11.37
CA ASP A 57 -9.29 21.15 -12.67
C ASP A 57 -8.62 19.79 -12.95
N ASP A 58 -8.46 19.36 -14.20
CA ASP A 58 -8.01 18.03 -14.70
C ASP A 58 -6.63 17.50 -14.18
N ILE A 59 -6.16 18.00 -13.05
CA ILE A 59 -4.99 17.57 -12.29
C ILE A 59 -5.39 16.37 -11.43
N TYR A 60 -5.01 15.16 -11.86
CA TYR A 60 -5.16 13.97 -11.03
C TYR A 60 -4.02 13.90 -10.01
N GLY A 61 -4.26 14.35 -8.77
CA GLY A 61 -3.31 14.17 -7.68
C GLY A 61 -3.30 12.74 -7.12
N PHE A 62 -2.30 12.40 -6.32
CA PHE A 62 -2.17 11.11 -5.65
C PHE A 62 -2.44 11.26 -4.14
N PRO A 63 -3.71 11.34 -3.71
CA PRO A 63 -4.04 11.54 -2.31
C PRO A 63 -3.56 10.35 -1.48
N THR A 64 -3.10 10.64 -0.27
CA THR A 64 -2.57 9.62 0.65
C THR A 64 -3.59 8.50 0.94
N SER A 65 -4.90 8.78 0.82
CA SER A 65 -5.95 7.78 0.95
C SER A 65 -5.88 6.64 -0.09
N ILE A 66 -5.39 6.92 -1.29
CA ILE A 66 -5.22 5.92 -2.36
C ILE A 66 -3.98 5.08 -2.07
N VAL A 67 -2.90 5.74 -1.67
CA VAL A 67 -1.63 5.12 -1.27
C VAL A 67 -1.82 4.13 -0.12
N VAL A 68 -2.59 4.49 0.90
CA VAL A 68 -2.70 3.69 2.14
C VAL A 68 -3.61 2.47 1.98
N ARG A 69 -4.60 2.53 1.08
CA ARG A 69 -5.61 1.47 0.91
C ARG A 69 -5.02 0.07 0.64
N PRO A 70 -4.05 -0.09 -0.28
CA PRO A 70 -3.39 -1.39 -0.50
C PRO A 70 -2.72 -1.97 0.76
N LEU A 71 -2.15 -1.13 1.62
CA LEU A 71 -1.46 -1.57 2.84
C LEU A 71 -2.39 -2.24 3.86
N LEU A 72 -3.68 -1.88 3.86
CA LEU A 72 -4.67 -2.46 4.77
C LEU A 72 -4.84 -3.98 4.60
N GLY A 73 -4.55 -4.51 3.40
CA GLY A 73 -4.64 -5.94 3.07
C GLY A 73 -3.34 -6.73 3.27
N LEU A 74 -2.22 -6.06 3.55
CA LEU A 74 -0.89 -6.68 3.53
C LEU A 74 -0.70 -7.76 4.62
N PHE A 75 -1.25 -7.52 5.81
CA PHE A 75 -1.21 -8.44 6.94
C PHE A 75 -2.47 -9.33 7.06
N TYR A 76 -3.16 -9.58 5.94
CA TYR A 76 -4.32 -10.47 5.96
C TYR A 76 -3.93 -11.88 6.44
N GLY A 77 -4.63 -12.37 7.47
CA GLY A 77 -4.41 -13.71 8.04
C GLY A 77 -3.24 -13.82 9.01
N GLU A 78 -2.50 -12.73 9.28
CA GLU A 78 -1.39 -12.71 10.23
C GLU A 78 -1.87 -12.36 11.66
N SER A 79 -1.16 -12.88 12.67
CA SER A 79 -1.36 -12.47 14.05
C SER A 79 -1.07 -10.98 14.21
N GLY A 80 -2.05 -10.23 14.71
CA GLY A 80 -1.94 -8.77 14.85
C GLY A 80 -2.31 -7.96 13.60
N GLY A 81 -2.64 -8.59 12.47
CA GLY A 81 -3.07 -7.88 11.25
C GLY A 81 -4.32 -7.01 11.45
N ARG A 82 -5.27 -7.46 12.29
CA ARG A 82 -6.43 -6.66 12.69
C ARG A 82 -6.03 -5.40 13.47
N LYS A 83 -5.09 -5.52 14.42
CA LYS A 83 -4.59 -4.38 15.20
C LYS A 83 -3.85 -3.39 14.31
N PHE A 84 -3.05 -3.88 13.36
CA PHE A 84 -2.39 -3.07 12.34
C PHE A 84 -3.41 -2.25 11.54
N LYS A 85 -4.39 -2.92 10.92
CA LYS A 85 -5.43 -2.25 10.13
C LYS A 85 -6.18 -1.20 10.94
N MET A 86 -6.55 -1.52 12.19
CA MET A 86 -7.28 -0.61 13.07
C MET A 86 -6.44 0.62 13.43
N ARG A 87 -5.18 0.43 13.83
CA ARG A 87 -4.28 1.55 14.17
C ARG A 87 -4.05 2.44 12.95
N LEU A 88 -3.75 1.85 11.79
CA LEU A 88 -3.50 2.60 10.56
C LEU A 88 -4.75 3.38 10.10
N SER A 89 -5.94 2.81 10.25
CA SER A 89 -7.19 3.51 9.94
C SER A 89 -7.48 4.65 10.93
N ALA A 90 -7.22 4.43 12.22
CA ALA A 90 -7.41 5.45 13.26
C ALA A 90 -6.45 6.63 13.09
N GLU A 91 -5.16 6.36 12.85
CA GLU A 91 -4.15 7.39 12.55
C GLU A 91 -4.54 8.21 11.31
N TRP A 92 -5.07 7.54 10.28
CA TRP A 92 -5.54 8.19 9.07
C TRP A 92 -6.76 9.10 9.30
N GLU A 93 -7.79 8.60 9.99
CA GLU A 93 -9.01 9.35 10.29
C GLU A 93 -8.73 10.55 11.21
N GLY A 94 -7.86 10.35 12.22
CA GLY A 94 -7.45 11.40 13.14
C GLY A 94 -6.71 12.56 12.47
N ASN A 95 -5.97 12.29 11.38
CA ASN A 95 -5.12 13.27 10.72
C ASN A 95 -5.77 14.00 9.52
N LYS A 96 -7.07 13.80 9.24
CA LYS A 96 -7.78 14.39 8.07
C LYS A 96 -6.97 14.30 6.76
N GLY A 97 -6.22 13.21 6.60
CA GLY A 97 -5.44 12.94 5.41
C GLY A 97 -4.06 13.58 5.29
N LYS A 98 -3.53 14.18 6.36
CA LYS A 98 -2.09 14.52 6.45
C LYS A 98 -1.39 13.45 7.27
N ILE A 99 -0.80 12.45 6.62
CA ILE A 99 0.16 11.59 7.32
C ILE A 99 1.37 12.46 7.63
N GLY A 100 1.38 13.05 8.82
CA GLY A 100 2.58 13.62 9.42
C GLY A 100 3.45 12.46 9.90
N ILE A 101 4.21 11.86 8.99
CA ILE A 101 5.40 11.10 9.39
C ILE A 101 6.47 12.15 9.66
N ARG A 102 6.77 12.34 10.94
CA ARG A 102 7.98 12.99 11.44
C ARG A 102 8.86 11.90 12.03
#